data_AF-A0A7D6DIY9-F1
#
_entry.id   AF-A0A7D6DIY9-F1
#
_cell.length_a   1.000
_cell.length_b   1.000
_cell.length_c   1.000
_cell.angle_alpha   90.00
_cell.angle_beta   90.00
_cell.angle_gamma   90.00
#
_symmetry.space_group_name_H-M   'P 1'
#
loop_
_entity.id
_entity.type
_entity.pdbx_description
1 polymer ?
#
loop_
_entity_poly.entity_id
_entity_poly.type
_entity_poly.pdbx_seq_one_letter_code
_entity_poly.pdbx_strand_id
1 'polypeptide(L)'
;MQNLPFHTEGIRIVVVITPDIEGTIEKVTYTHPGCNRCYGGVEISGFGGDFFYWIGSRHTLSGELNITDRTFTQSRPIRFSHNDRDSAKRYRFNQPAKITLYFTLQVNETIWQPKVVWTENCSVDKANAVKAKAWCSQKGETRYVVKDGKRYPITLPCWQESEQWVVSERDDNTCGAGRKTRIAVKGHASVCRKSAIYVSRNR
;
A
#
# COMPACT_ATOMS: atom_id res chain seq x y z
N MET A 1 -14.11 0.03 -22.80
CA MET A 1 -14.50 1.44 -22.56
C MET A 1 -15.84 1.41 -21.86
N GLN A 2 -15.88 1.76 -20.57
CA GLN A 2 -17.12 1.78 -19.80
C GLN A 2 -17.81 3.13 -20.05
N ASN A 3 -19.09 3.11 -20.42
CA ASN A 3 -19.87 4.34 -20.51
C ASN A 3 -20.15 4.81 -19.09
N LEU A 4 -19.62 5.98 -18.71
CA LEU A 4 -19.91 6.60 -17.42
C LEU A 4 -21.38 7.04 -17.38
N PRO A 5 -22.06 6.93 -16.22
CA PRO A 5 -23.39 7.48 -16.07
C PRO A 5 -23.36 8.99 -16.30
N PHE A 6 -24.40 9.51 -16.92
CA PHE A 6 -24.53 10.92 -17.24
C PHE A 6 -25.98 11.37 -17.09
N HIS A 7 -26.17 12.67 -16.92
CA HIS A 7 -27.47 13.32 -16.91
C HIS A 7 -27.41 14.64 -17.69
N THR A 8 -28.57 15.23 -17.96
CA THR A 8 -28.68 16.51 -18.66
C THR A 8 -29.14 17.61 -17.69
N GLU A 9 -28.51 18.77 -17.79
CA GLU A 9 -28.85 19.99 -17.05
C GLU A 9 -29.07 21.11 -18.06
N GLY A 10 -30.32 21.33 -18.47
CA GLY A 10 -30.65 22.25 -19.56
C GLY A 10 -30.00 21.80 -20.86
N ILE A 11 -29.11 22.63 -21.41
CA ILE A 11 -28.32 22.31 -22.61
C ILE A 11 -27.00 21.59 -22.31
N ARG A 12 -26.67 21.31 -21.05
CA ARG A 12 -25.39 20.68 -20.68
C ARG A 12 -25.56 19.19 -20.48
N ILE A 13 -24.66 18.41 -21.05
CA ILE A 13 -24.48 16.98 -20.74
C ILE A 13 -23.42 16.89 -19.67
N VAL A 14 -23.74 16.21 -18.57
CA VAL A 14 -22.93 16.20 -17.34
C VAL A 14 -22.51 14.77 -17.01
N VAL A 15 -21.23 14.60 -16.73
CA VAL A 15 -20.62 13.36 -16.24
C VAL A 15 -19.94 13.66 -14.91
N VAL A 16 -20.13 12.79 -13.93
CA VAL A 16 -19.45 12.91 -12.64
C VAL A 16 -18.55 11.69 -12.46
N ILE A 17 -17.25 11.94 -12.22
CA ILE A 17 -16.31 10.89 -11.85
C ILE A 17 -15.94 11.07 -10.39
N THR A 18 -15.75 9.96 -9.68
CA THR A 18 -15.26 9.99 -8.31
C THR A 18 -13.95 9.22 -8.28
N PRO A 19 -12.79 9.90 -8.12
CA PRO A 19 -11.50 9.23 -8.09
C PRO A 19 -11.38 8.39 -6.81
N ASP A 20 -10.78 7.21 -6.96
CA ASP A 20 -10.47 6.28 -5.88
C ASP A 20 -9.09 6.53 -5.26
N ILE A 21 -8.33 7.47 -5.82
CA ILE A 21 -6.97 7.82 -5.44
C ILE A 21 -6.86 9.28 -5.04
N GLU A 22 -5.91 9.58 -4.14
CA GLU A 22 -5.50 10.93 -3.77
C GLU A 22 -4.10 11.23 -4.33
N GLY A 23 -3.92 12.41 -4.92
CA GLY A 23 -2.64 12.82 -5.49
C GLY A 23 -2.69 14.14 -6.24
N THR A 24 -1.51 14.61 -6.63
CA THR A 24 -1.34 15.81 -7.47
C THR A 24 -1.27 15.40 -8.93
N ILE A 25 -2.03 16.06 -9.80
CA ILE A 25 -2.06 15.82 -11.24
C ILE A 25 -0.88 16.55 -11.89
N GLU A 26 0.05 15.81 -12.46
CA GLU A 26 1.19 16.38 -13.17
C GLU A 26 0.83 16.70 -14.62
N LYS A 27 0.08 15.80 -15.27
CA LYS A 27 -0.23 15.85 -16.69
C LYS A 27 -1.56 15.20 -17.00
N VAL A 28 -2.30 15.78 -17.93
CA VAL A 28 -3.53 15.21 -18.50
C VAL A 28 -3.41 15.15 -20.00
N THR A 29 -3.56 13.97 -20.57
CA THR A 29 -3.66 13.79 -22.03
C THR A 29 -5.02 13.21 -22.40
N TYR A 30 -5.40 13.37 -23.66
CA TYR A 30 -6.64 12.83 -24.16
C TYR A 30 -6.44 12.05 -25.45
N THR A 31 -7.38 11.13 -25.71
CA THR A 31 -7.58 10.53 -27.02
C THR A 31 -9.05 10.59 -27.43
N HIS A 32 -9.30 10.88 -28.70
CA HIS A 32 -10.63 10.85 -29.31
C HIS A 32 -10.55 9.97 -30.57
N PRO A 33 -11.36 8.91 -30.72
CA PRO A 33 -11.24 7.94 -31.81
C PRO A 33 -11.65 8.46 -33.20
N GLY A 34 -11.95 9.75 -33.33
CA GLY A 34 -12.48 10.34 -34.55
C GLY A 34 -13.99 10.11 -34.70
N CYS A 35 -14.60 10.88 -35.60
CA CYS A 35 -16.02 10.83 -35.84
C CYS A 35 -16.35 11.17 -37.30
N ASN A 36 -17.09 10.27 -37.96
CA ASN A 36 -17.65 10.53 -39.28
C ASN A 36 -18.96 11.35 -39.10
N ARG A 37 -18.97 12.60 -39.58
CA ARG A 37 -20.06 13.60 -39.47
C ARG A 37 -20.07 14.48 -38.22
N CYS A 38 -19.02 14.45 -37.43
CA CYS A 38 -18.78 15.51 -36.48
C CYS A 38 -18.17 16.71 -37.20
N TYR A 39 -18.63 17.89 -36.84
CA TYR A 39 -18.06 19.16 -37.29
C TYR A 39 -17.69 19.94 -36.03
N GLY A 40 -16.66 20.78 -36.11
CA GLY A 40 -16.27 21.61 -34.98
C GLY A 40 -15.47 20.90 -33.89
N GLY A 41 -15.44 21.54 -32.72
CA GLY A 41 -14.86 21.01 -31.50
C GLY A 41 -15.85 21.06 -30.35
N VAL A 42 -15.45 20.46 -29.24
CA VAL A 42 -16.22 20.42 -28.01
C VAL A 42 -15.40 21.10 -26.94
N GLU A 43 -16.02 22.05 -26.26
CA GLU A 43 -15.51 22.62 -25.02
C GLU A 43 -16.06 21.82 -23.87
N ILE A 44 -15.17 21.24 -23.08
CA ILE A 44 -15.49 20.50 -21.86
C ILE A 44 -15.07 21.36 -20.68
N SER A 45 -16.00 21.62 -19.78
CA SER A 45 -15.74 22.21 -18.47
C SER A 45 -15.42 21.12 -17.46
N GLY A 46 -14.31 21.23 -16.76
CA GLY A 46 -13.86 20.31 -15.71
C GLY A 46 -12.44 20.64 -15.25
N PHE A 47 -12.06 20.23 -14.04
CA PHE A 47 -10.75 20.57 -13.43
C PHE A 47 -10.44 22.06 -13.39
N GLY A 48 -11.38 22.85 -12.88
CA GLY A 48 -11.17 24.27 -12.62
C GLY A 48 -11.09 25.14 -13.87
N GLY A 49 -11.34 24.59 -15.05
CA GLY A 49 -11.30 25.32 -16.31
C GLY A 49 -12.10 24.67 -17.42
N ASP A 50 -12.02 25.28 -18.60
CA ASP A 50 -12.61 24.81 -19.84
C ASP A 50 -11.50 24.40 -20.80
N PHE A 51 -11.64 23.25 -21.43
CA PHE A 51 -10.70 22.78 -22.42
C PHE A 51 -11.41 22.39 -23.73
N PHE A 52 -10.82 22.85 -24.83
CA PHE A 52 -11.34 22.66 -26.17
C PHE A 52 -10.58 21.53 -26.88
N TYR A 53 -11.32 20.64 -27.53
CA TYR A 53 -10.71 19.68 -28.44
C TYR A 53 -11.53 19.50 -29.72
N TRP A 54 -10.84 19.21 -30.81
CA TRP A 54 -11.46 19.04 -32.13
C TRP A 54 -12.03 17.63 -32.30
N ILE A 55 -13.25 17.52 -32.83
CA ILE A 55 -13.92 16.23 -33.09
C ILE A 55 -14.19 15.98 -34.57
N GLY A 56 -13.96 16.96 -35.44
CA GLY A 56 -14.21 16.85 -36.89
C GLY A 56 -13.19 15.99 -37.66
N SER A 57 -12.34 15.21 -36.98
CA SER A 57 -11.37 14.33 -37.62
C SER A 57 -11.93 12.92 -37.80
N ARG A 58 -11.58 12.26 -38.91
CA ARG A 58 -11.85 10.84 -39.12
C ARG A 58 -10.81 9.92 -38.46
N HIS A 59 -9.70 10.50 -38.01
CA HIS A 59 -8.60 9.78 -37.35
C HIS A 59 -8.62 10.02 -35.86
N THR A 60 -8.00 9.10 -35.12
CA THR A 60 -7.75 9.28 -33.70
C THR A 60 -6.91 10.54 -33.48
N LEU A 61 -7.42 11.45 -32.64
CA LEU A 61 -6.70 12.63 -32.19
C LEU A 61 -6.25 12.43 -30.76
N SER A 62 -5.06 12.93 -30.45
CA SER A 62 -4.54 13.00 -29.10
C SER A 62 -3.91 14.36 -28.84
N GLY A 63 -3.84 14.73 -27.56
CA GLY A 63 -3.26 15.99 -27.14
C GLY A 63 -3.10 16.06 -25.64
N GLU A 64 -2.53 17.16 -25.18
CA GLU A 64 -2.39 17.48 -23.76
C GLU A 64 -3.39 18.58 -23.39
N LEU A 65 -4.02 18.45 -22.23
CA LEU A 65 -4.97 19.43 -21.71
C LEU A 65 -4.28 20.34 -20.70
N ASN A 66 -4.56 21.63 -20.79
CA ASN A 66 -4.16 22.56 -19.76
C ASN A 66 -5.26 22.61 -18.68
N ILE A 67 -4.91 22.22 -17.45
CA ILE A 67 -5.83 22.17 -16.31
C ILE A 67 -5.33 23.08 -15.19
N THR A 68 -6.27 23.64 -14.43
CA THR A 68 -5.99 24.51 -13.28
C THR A 68 -6.13 23.74 -11.97
N ASP A 69 -7.16 22.89 -11.82
CA ASP A 69 -7.29 22.01 -10.66
C ASP A 69 -6.35 20.80 -10.80
N ARG A 70 -5.22 20.85 -10.10
CA ARG A 70 -4.18 19.81 -10.17
C ARG A 70 -4.25 18.79 -9.04
N THR A 71 -5.43 18.52 -8.50
CA THR A 71 -5.56 17.57 -7.37
C THR A 71 -6.67 16.57 -7.60
N PHE A 72 -6.37 15.31 -7.32
CA PHE A 72 -7.36 14.29 -7.02
C PHE A 72 -7.48 14.15 -5.52
N THR A 73 -8.71 14.29 -5.03
CA THR A 73 -9.07 14.00 -3.64
C THR A 73 -9.92 12.74 -3.66
N GLN A 74 -9.49 11.71 -2.93
CA GLN A 74 -10.21 10.44 -2.90
C GLN A 74 -11.67 10.64 -2.50
N SER A 75 -12.59 9.97 -3.19
CA SER A 75 -14.04 10.05 -2.98
C SER A 75 -14.67 11.42 -3.22
N ARG A 76 -13.92 12.42 -3.69
CA ARG A 76 -14.47 13.75 -4.03
C ARG A 76 -14.93 13.77 -5.49
N PRO A 77 -16.23 13.97 -5.77
CA PRO A 77 -16.72 13.96 -7.13
C PRO A 77 -16.17 15.14 -7.95
N ILE A 78 -15.79 14.87 -9.19
CA ILE A 78 -15.33 15.84 -10.17
C ILE A 78 -16.37 15.84 -11.29
N ARG A 79 -16.91 17.03 -11.56
CA ARG A 79 -17.95 17.24 -12.56
C ARG A 79 -17.33 17.68 -13.88
N PHE A 80 -17.64 16.96 -14.95
CA PHE A 80 -17.36 17.32 -16.33
C PHE A 80 -18.66 17.67 -17.01
N SER A 81 -18.63 18.67 -17.89
CA SER A 81 -19.79 18.96 -18.73
C SER A 81 -19.42 19.58 -20.06
N HIS A 82 -20.26 19.36 -21.06
CA HIS A 82 -20.19 20.07 -22.33
C HIS A 82 -21.61 20.40 -22.81
N ASN A 83 -21.74 21.34 -23.74
CA ASN A 83 -23.03 21.65 -24.34
C ASN A 83 -23.53 20.49 -25.22
N ASP A 84 -24.85 20.38 -25.37
CA ASP A 84 -25.52 19.40 -26.23
C ASP A 84 -25.27 19.64 -27.73
N ARG A 85 -24.51 20.68 -28.08
CA ARG A 85 -24.03 20.97 -29.42
C ARG A 85 -22.54 21.26 -29.44
N ASP A 86 -21.92 20.96 -30.58
CA ASP A 86 -20.54 21.36 -30.88
C ASP A 86 -20.40 22.89 -30.99
N SER A 87 -19.15 23.37 -31.04
CA SER A 87 -18.84 24.80 -31.16
C SER A 87 -19.40 25.44 -32.44
N ALA A 88 -19.57 24.69 -33.52
CA ALA A 88 -20.17 25.18 -34.76
C ALA A 88 -21.71 25.03 -34.80
N LYS A 89 -22.33 24.46 -33.74
CA LYS A 89 -23.77 24.20 -33.62
C LYS A 89 -24.37 23.29 -34.70
N ARG A 90 -23.54 22.50 -35.39
CA ARG A 90 -23.91 21.60 -36.50
C ARG A 90 -24.16 20.16 -36.05
N TYR A 91 -23.53 19.74 -34.96
CA TYR A 91 -23.64 18.41 -34.40
C TYR A 91 -24.32 18.48 -33.04
N ARG A 92 -25.34 17.63 -32.82
CA ARG A 92 -26.03 17.52 -31.54
C ARG A 92 -25.64 16.24 -30.84
N PHE A 93 -25.18 16.38 -29.60
CA PHE A 93 -24.92 15.28 -28.68
C PHE A 93 -26.20 14.92 -27.93
N ASN A 94 -26.50 13.62 -27.91
CA ASN A 94 -27.53 13.06 -27.01
C ASN A 94 -26.91 12.26 -25.85
N GLN A 95 -25.58 12.21 -25.80
CA GLN A 95 -24.77 11.48 -24.84
C GLN A 95 -23.41 12.19 -24.72
N PRO A 96 -22.60 11.90 -23.69
CA PRO A 96 -21.29 12.49 -23.54
C PRO A 96 -20.43 12.32 -24.79
N ALA A 97 -19.68 13.35 -25.15
CA ALA A 97 -18.73 13.29 -26.25
C ALA A 97 -17.69 12.19 -25.96
N LYS A 98 -17.38 11.36 -26.97
CA LYS A 98 -16.47 10.23 -26.81
C LYS A 98 -15.03 10.70 -26.72
N ILE A 99 -14.49 10.74 -25.50
CA ILE A 99 -13.11 11.10 -25.20
C ILE A 99 -12.57 10.16 -24.11
N THR A 100 -11.30 9.81 -24.18
CA THR A 100 -10.58 9.13 -23.09
C THR A 100 -9.60 10.12 -22.51
N LEU A 101 -9.60 10.29 -21.18
CA LEU A 101 -8.62 11.10 -20.47
C LEU A 101 -7.63 10.19 -19.76
N TYR A 102 -6.35 10.53 -19.84
CA TYR A 102 -5.26 9.85 -19.15
C TYR A 102 -4.62 10.85 -18.18
N PHE A 103 -4.45 10.41 -16.93
CA PHE A 103 -3.90 11.23 -15.85
C PHE A 103 -2.57 10.65 -15.39
N THR A 104 -1.54 11.48 -15.36
CA THR A 104 -0.29 11.19 -14.66
C THR A 104 -0.35 11.86 -13.30
N LEU A 105 -0.22 11.06 -12.23
CA LEU A 105 -0.39 11.50 -10.85
C LEU A 105 0.90 11.31 -10.06
N GLN A 106 1.26 12.32 -9.27
CA GLN A 106 2.18 12.19 -8.15
C GLN A 106 1.37 11.86 -6.90
N VAL A 107 1.61 10.70 -6.31
CA VAL A 107 0.87 10.23 -5.13
C VAL A 107 1.81 10.13 -3.94
N ASN A 108 1.33 10.56 -2.77
CA ASN A 108 2.06 10.38 -1.52
C ASN A 108 1.87 8.95 -1.04
N GLU A 109 2.88 8.11 -1.24
CA GLU A 109 2.85 6.76 -0.72
C GLU A 109 3.36 6.74 0.72
N THR A 110 2.49 6.37 1.67
CA THR A 110 2.95 6.06 3.03
C THR A 110 3.60 4.68 3.02
N ILE A 111 4.93 4.64 3.12
CA ILE A 111 5.68 3.39 3.19
C ILE A 111 5.75 2.94 4.66
N TRP A 112 5.03 1.88 4.98
CA TRP A 112 5.11 1.25 6.30
C TRP A 112 6.41 0.44 6.44
N GLN A 113 7.12 0.62 7.55
CA GLN A 113 8.32 -0.15 7.87
C GLN A 113 8.05 -1.10 9.04
N PRO A 114 8.02 -2.43 8.82
CA PRO A 114 7.88 -3.39 9.91
C PRO A 114 9.06 -3.30 10.87
N LYS A 115 8.79 -3.25 12.18
CA LYS A 115 9.81 -3.44 13.22
C LYS A 115 9.70 -4.84 13.82
N VAL A 116 10.83 -5.53 13.90
CA VAL A 116 10.95 -6.82 14.61
C VAL A 116 11.31 -6.55 16.08
N VAL A 117 10.58 -7.18 16.98
CA VAL A 117 10.81 -7.17 18.43
C VAL A 117 10.91 -8.62 18.90
N TRP A 118 11.83 -8.91 19.81
CA TRP A 118 12.01 -10.24 20.36
C TRP A 118 11.37 -10.34 21.73
N THR A 119 10.53 -11.36 21.91
CA THR A 119 9.97 -11.71 23.22
C THR A 119 10.63 -12.98 23.71
N GLU A 120 11.08 -12.95 24.96
CA GLU A 120 11.70 -14.10 25.60
C GLU A 120 10.73 -14.77 26.57
N ASN A 121 10.61 -16.09 26.47
CA ASN A 121 9.97 -16.93 27.46
C ASN A 121 11.00 -17.92 28.01
N CYS A 122 11.38 -17.71 29.27
CA CYS A 122 12.42 -18.45 29.96
C CYS A 122 12.02 -18.59 31.43
N SER A 123 11.82 -19.82 31.91
CA SER A 123 11.52 -20.11 33.31
C SER A 123 12.78 -20.20 34.19
N VAL A 124 13.97 -20.00 33.60
CA VAL A 124 15.27 -20.11 34.27
C VAL A 124 15.73 -18.74 34.73
N ASP A 125 16.16 -18.65 35.98
CA ASP A 125 16.97 -17.52 36.43
C ASP A 125 18.37 -17.62 35.82
N LYS A 126 18.63 -16.76 34.83
CA LYS A 126 19.91 -16.74 34.10
C LYS A 126 21.08 -16.24 34.95
N ALA A 127 20.85 -15.63 36.11
CA ALA A 127 21.92 -15.10 36.95
C ALA A 127 22.89 -16.19 37.45
N ASN A 128 22.38 -17.41 37.67
CA ASN A 128 23.14 -18.55 38.17
C ASN A 128 23.25 -19.70 37.15
N ALA A 129 22.97 -19.43 35.87
CA ALA A 129 22.95 -20.43 34.82
C ALA A 129 24.03 -20.18 33.77
N VAL A 130 24.58 -21.26 33.20
CA VAL A 130 25.52 -21.19 32.08
C VAL A 130 24.82 -21.59 30.79
N LYS A 131 24.93 -20.76 29.74
CA LYS A 131 24.39 -21.08 28.42
C LYS A 131 25.20 -22.23 27.82
N ALA A 132 24.57 -23.39 27.65
CA ALA A 132 25.20 -24.56 27.07
C ALA A 132 25.12 -24.57 25.54
N LYS A 133 23.97 -24.16 24.99
CA LYS A 133 23.73 -24.19 23.54
C LYS A 133 22.73 -23.12 23.12
N ALA A 134 22.87 -22.62 21.90
CA ALA A 134 21.83 -21.88 21.18
C ALA A 134 21.64 -22.50 19.81
N TRP A 135 20.39 -22.54 19.34
CA TRP A 135 20.09 -22.95 17.97
C TRP A 135 18.83 -22.27 17.46
N CYS A 136 18.74 -22.18 16.14
CA CYS A 136 17.53 -21.72 15.50
C CYS A 136 16.46 -22.83 15.56
N SER A 137 15.43 -22.63 16.36
CA SER A 137 14.31 -23.58 16.49
C SER A 137 13.19 -23.32 15.49
N GLN A 138 13.16 -22.13 14.88
CA GLN A 138 12.31 -21.84 13.72
C GLN A 138 13.13 -21.20 12.60
N LYS A 139 13.29 -21.94 11.51
CA LYS A 139 14.12 -21.58 10.34
C LYS A 139 13.86 -20.14 9.87
N GLY A 140 14.93 -19.47 9.44
CA GLY A 140 14.84 -18.21 8.74
C GLY A 140 14.09 -18.32 7.41
N GLU A 141 13.23 -17.35 7.18
CA GLU A 141 12.43 -17.22 5.96
C GLU A 141 11.95 -15.77 5.80
N THR A 142 11.47 -15.43 4.61
CA THR A 142 10.75 -14.18 4.38
C THR A 142 9.29 -14.37 4.78
N ARG A 143 8.82 -13.60 5.76
CA ARG A 143 7.41 -13.48 6.12
C ARG A 143 6.84 -12.18 5.57
N TYR A 144 5.53 -12.14 5.37
CA TYR A 144 4.85 -10.96 4.85
C TYR A 144 3.87 -10.43 5.89
N VAL A 145 3.90 -9.12 6.11
CA VAL A 145 2.86 -8.40 6.84
C VAL A 145 1.99 -7.69 5.81
N VAL A 146 0.67 -7.82 5.94
CA VAL A 146 -0.28 -7.11 5.08
C VAL A 146 -0.74 -5.86 5.81
N LYS A 147 -0.55 -4.70 5.20
CA LYS A 147 -1.07 -3.42 5.68
C LYS A 147 -1.61 -2.64 4.49
N ASP A 148 -2.84 -2.15 4.60
CA ASP A 148 -3.53 -1.37 3.57
C ASP A 148 -3.49 -2.04 2.17
N GLY A 149 -3.66 -3.37 2.15
CA GLY A 149 -3.63 -4.19 0.93
C GLY A 149 -2.24 -4.46 0.34
N LYS A 150 -1.18 -3.84 0.88
CA LYS A 150 0.22 -4.05 0.45
C LYS A 150 0.92 -5.08 1.32
N ARG A 151 1.80 -5.88 0.70
CA ARG A 151 2.61 -6.92 1.36
C ARG A 151 4.01 -6.39 1.65
N TYR A 152 4.40 -6.37 2.91
CA TYR A 152 5.71 -5.94 3.38
C TYR A 152 6.56 -7.15 3.76
N PRO A 153 7.66 -7.44 3.04
CA PRO A 153 8.51 -8.58 3.34
C PRO A 153 9.40 -8.28 4.55
N ILE A 154 9.54 -9.27 5.43
CA ILE A 154 10.49 -9.30 6.54
C ILE A 154 11.31 -10.57 6.39
N THR A 155 12.60 -10.44 6.15
CA THR A 155 13.51 -11.58 6.09
C THR A 155 14.32 -11.65 7.36
N LEU A 156 14.21 -12.74 8.10
CA LEU A 156 15.05 -13.03 9.25
C LEU A 156 15.84 -14.33 9.02
N PRO A 157 17.07 -14.43 9.53
CA PRO A 157 17.85 -15.68 9.51
C PRO A 157 17.29 -16.74 10.46
N CYS A 158 16.52 -16.31 11.47
CA CYS A 158 15.83 -17.16 12.42
C CYS A 158 14.61 -16.43 12.99
N TRP A 159 13.47 -17.10 13.10
CA TRP A 159 12.25 -16.53 13.68
C TRP A 159 12.05 -16.91 15.15
N GLN A 160 12.68 -17.99 15.58
CA GLN A 160 12.68 -18.43 16.97
C GLN A 160 14.03 -19.03 17.32
N GLU A 161 14.67 -18.47 18.34
CA GLU A 161 15.91 -18.99 18.90
C GLU A 161 15.59 -19.76 20.18
N SER A 162 16.12 -20.98 20.27
CA SER A 162 16.11 -21.74 21.52
C SER A 162 17.49 -21.75 22.14
N GLU A 163 17.55 -21.54 23.44
CA GLU A 163 18.76 -21.58 24.25
C GLU A 163 18.61 -22.67 25.32
N GLN A 164 19.61 -23.53 25.46
CA GLN A 164 19.70 -24.45 26.59
C GLN A 164 20.62 -23.84 27.64
N TRP A 165 20.12 -23.78 28.86
CA TRP A 165 20.81 -23.26 30.03
C TRP A 165 20.97 -24.39 31.05
N VAL A 166 22.16 -24.51 31.63
CA VAL A 166 22.43 -25.43 32.74
C VAL A 166 22.52 -24.61 34.00
N VAL A 167 21.62 -24.89 34.94
CA VAL A 167 21.64 -24.29 36.28
C VAL A 167 22.48 -25.19 37.16
N SER A 168 23.52 -24.64 37.79
CA SER A 168 24.27 -25.35 38.81
C SER A 168 23.58 -25.11 40.15
N GLU A 169 22.86 -26.11 40.64
CA GLU A 169 22.48 -26.11 42.04
C GLU A 169 23.75 -26.34 42.84
N ARG A 170 24.14 -25.36 43.68
CA ARG A 170 25.06 -25.66 44.77
C ARG A 170 24.26 -26.56 45.70
N ASP A 171 24.53 -27.86 45.66
CA ASP A 171 24.17 -28.68 46.81
C ASP A 171 24.99 -28.11 47.98
N ASP A 172 24.30 -27.45 48.91
CA ASP A 172 24.80 -27.18 50.25
C ASP A 172 24.92 -28.54 50.94
N ASN A 173 25.91 -29.31 50.50
CA ASN A 173 26.22 -30.63 51.00
C ASN A 173 26.55 -30.47 52.48
N THR A 174 25.60 -30.73 53.37
CA THR A 174 25.89 -31.08 54.76
C THR A 174 26.59 -32.44 54.77
N CYS A 175 27.85 -32.46 54.35
CA CYS A 175 28.72 -33.61 54.50
C CYS A 175 29.11 -33.72 55.98
N GLY A 176 28.37 -34.54 56.72
CA GLY A 176 28.89 -35.12 57.96
C GLY A 176 30.23 -35.80 57.68
N ALA A 177 31.20 -35.53 58.54
CA ALA A 177 32.61 -35.89 58.36
C ALA A 177 32.81 -37.36 57.96
N GLY A 178 33.52 -37.60 56.85
CA GLY A 178 34.17 -38.88 56.57
C GLY A 178 33.77 -39.61 55.30
N ARG A 179 34.01 -39.03 54.11
CA ARG A 179 34.45 -39.75 52.88
C ARG A 179 34.67 -38.72 51.77
N LYS A 180 35.87 -38.70 51.18
CA LYS A 180 36.13 -37.96 49.92
C LYS A 180 35.26 -38.56 48.83
N THR A 181 34.08 -38.00 48.62
CA THR A 181 33.21 -38.32 47.49
C THR A 181 33.08 -37.08 46.62
N ARG A 182 33.21 -37.28 45.29
CA ARG A 182 33.06 -36.23 44.29
C ARG A 182 31.78 -35.44 44.56
N ILE A 183 31.88 -34.12 44.54
CA ILE A 183 30.72 -33.23 44.45
C ILE A 183 29.98 -33.62 43.16
N ALA A 184 28.82 -34.25 43.28
CA ALA A 184 27.95 -34.48 42.15
C ALA A 184 27.13 -33.20 41.96
N VAL A 185 27.60 -32.28 41.12
CA VAL A 185 26.79 -31.14 40.69
C VAL A 185 25.64 -31.70 39.85
N LYS A 186 24.42 -31.74 40.42
CA LYS A 186 23.22 -32.01 39.63
C LYS A 186 22.87 -30.72 38.88
N GLY A 187 23.20 -30.68 37.60
CA GLY A 187 22.75 -29.61 36.71
C GLY A 187 21.38 -29.95 36.12
N HIS A 188 20.36 -29.12 36.35
CA HIS A 188 19.12 -29.20 35.56
C HIS A 188 19.29 -28.40 34.27
N ALA A 189 18.98 -29.03 33.13
CA ALA A 189 18.98 -28.38 31.83
C ALA A 189 17.58 -27.87 31.49
N SER A 190 17.48 -26.58 31.21
CA SER A 190 16.21 -25.92 30.87
C SER A 190 16.33 -25.19 29.54
N VAL A 191 15.25 -25.17 28.76
CA VAL A 191 15.23 -24.56 27.42
C VAL A 191 14.42 -23.26 27.44
N CYS A 192 15.06 -22.17 27.05
CA CYS A 192 14.46 -20.85 26.89
C CYS A 192 14.22 -20.56 25.41
N ARG A 193 13.14 -19.85 25.09
CA ARG A 193 12.76 -19.54 23.71
C ARG A 193 12.62 -18.02 23.53
N LYS A 194 13.21 -17.50 22.47
CA LYS A 194 13.02 -16.14 22.01
C LYS A 194 12.31 -16.18 20.67
N SER A 195 11.20 -15.47 20.55
CA SER A 195 10.40 -15.41 19.33
C SER A 195 10.37 -13.99 18.79
N ALA A 196 10.56 -13.85 17.47
CA ALA A 196 10.41 -12.58 16.78
C ALA A 196 8.92 -12.29 16.51
N ILE A 197 8.47 -11.12 16.93
CA ILE A 197 7.13 -10.56 16.67
C ILE A 197 7.31 -9.27 15.88
N TYR A 198 6.40 -8.97 14.96
CA TYR A 198 6.38 -7.70 14.24
C TYR A 198 5.41 -6.71 14.89
N VAL A 199 5.80 -5.44 14.97
CA VAL A 199 4.97 -4.35 15.51
C VAL A 199 4.81 -3.26 14.45
N SER A 200 3.59 -2.76 14.28
CA SER A 200 3.31 -1.61 13.43
C SER A 200 3.53 -0.29 14.15
N ARG A 201 4.37 0.57 13.59
CA ARG A 201 4.39 2.00 13.90
C ARG A 201 4.06 2.79 12.64
N ASN A 202 3.15 3.74 12.76
CA ASN A 202 3.02 4.81 11.79
C ASN A 202 4.18 5.80 12.04
N ARG A 203 4.86 6.23 10.99
CA ARG A 203 5.69 7.43 11.02
C ARG A 203 4.90 8.57 10.41
#